data_AF-A0AAW7ZQY1-F1
#
_entry.id   AF-A0AAW7ZQY1-F1
#
_cell.length_a   1.000
_cell.length_b   1.000
_cell.length_c   1.000
_cell.angle_alpha   90.00
_cell.angle_beta   90.00
_cell.angle_gamma   90.00
#
_symmetry.space_group_name_H-M   'P 1'
#
loop_
_entity.id
_entity.type
_entity.pdbx_description
1 polymer ?
#
loop_
_entity_poly.entity_id
_entity_poly.type
_entity_poly.pdbx_seq_one_letter_code
_entity_poly.pdbx_strand_id
1 'polypeptide(L)' 'MPGKIEKANLQPTHKCSFCGIDDKSLKGVMIAGPGVSICSDCVKLCVDIVFEKFKEAPGEQSGD' A
#
# COMPACT_ATOMS: atom_id res chain seq x y z
N MET A 1 32.48 11.89 -8.12
CA MET A 1 31.07 11.76 -7.66
C MET A 1 30.31 12.99 -8.10
N PRO A 2 29.15 12.82 -8.75
CA PRO A 2 27.92 13.22 -8.08
C PRO A 2 26.83 12.16 -8.22
N GLY A 3 26.50 11.54 -7.09
CA GLY A 3 25.31 10.70 -6.93
C GLY A 3 24.07 11.57 -7.11
N LYS A 4 23.38 11.37 -8.23
CA LYS A 4 22.08 11.97 -8.51
C LYS A 4 21.07 11.21 -7.67
N ILE A 5 20.82 11.70 -6.45
CA ILE A 5 19.63 11.29 -5.70
C ILE A 5 18.47 11.87 -6.49
N GLU A 6 17.91 11.03 -7.36
CA GLU A 6 16.72 11.34 -8.14
C GLU A 6 15.67 11.86 -7.18
N LYS A 7 15.18 13.06 -7.47
CA LYS A 7 14.14 13.73 -6.69
C LYS A 7 12.98 12.76 -6.61
N ALA A 8 12.85 12.02 -5.51
CA ALA A 8 11.66 11.26 -5.21
C ALA A 8 10.52 12.26 -5.34
N ASN A 9 9.66 12.02 -6.32
CA ASN A 9 8.56 12.89 -6.67
C ASN A 9 7.64 12.92 -5.44
N LEU A 10 7.92 13.86 -4.53
CA LEU A 10 7.13 14.16 -3.34
C LEU A 10 5.91 14.98 -3.76
N GLN A 11 5.25 14.58 -4.85
CA GLN A 11 3.92 15.05 -5.12
C GLN A 11 3.03 14.02 -4.44
N PRO A 12 2.34 14.38 -3.34
CA PRO A 12 1.34 13.51 -2.77
C PRO A 12 0.33 13.24 -3.87
N THR A 13 0.41 12.05 -4.48
CA THR A 13 -0.59 11.63 -5.44
C THR A 13 -1.86 11.51 -4.60
N HIS A 14 -2.84 12.38 -4.86
CA HIS A 14 -4.12 12.37 -4.14
C HIS A 14 -4.95 11.13 -4.48
N LYS A 15 -4.32 10.06 -4.98
CA LYS A 15 -4.94 8.83 -5.46
C LYS A 15 -4.36 7.66 -4.70
N CYS A 16 -5.20 6.73 -4.27
CA CYS A 16 -4.72 5.48 -3.70
C CYS A 16 -3.97 4.67 -4.78
N SER A 17 -2.77 4.17 -4.46
CA SER A 17 -1.98 3.37 -5.39
C SER A 17 -2.60 2.00 -5.72
N PHE A 18 -3.53 1.51 -4.90
CA PHE A 18 -4.17 0.20 -5.07
C PHE A 18 -5.49 0.27 -5.85
N CYS A 19 -6.38 1.19 -5.49
CA CYS A 19 -7.69 1.32 -6.14
C CYS A 19 -7.77 2.47 -7.15
N GLY A 20 -6.79 3.38 -7.18
CA GLY A 20 -6.77 4.52 -8.09
C GLY A 20 -7.74 5.66 -7.76
N ILE A 21 -8.51 5.52 -6.67
CA ILE A 21 -9.54 6.49 -6.27
C ILE A 21 -8.89 7.72 -5.64
N ASP A 22 -9.43 8.89 -5.97
CA ASP A 22 -9.01 10.17 -5.42
C ASP A 22 -9.56 10.46 -4.02
N ASP A 23 -8.82 11.26 -3.26
CA ASP A 23 -9.15 11.67 -1.88
C ASP A 23 -10.55 12.30 -1.74
N LYS A 24 -11.08 12.94 -2.79
CA LYS A 24 -12.41 13.58 -2.74
C LYS A 24 -13.56 12.59 -2.87
N SER A 25 -13.37 11.48 -3.57
CA SER A 25 -14.37 10.42 -3.73
C SER A 25 -14.37 9.41 -2.59
N LEU A 26 -13.30 9.35 -1.80
CA LEU A 26 -13.19 8.43 -0.68
C LEU A 26 -13.92 8.99 0.56
N LYS A 27 -14.88 8.21 1.08
CA LYS A 27 -15.55 8.52 2.36
C LYS A 27 -14.70 8.20 3.59
N GLY A 28 -13.47 7.76 3.39
CA GLY A 28 -12.57 7.25 4.44
C GLY A 28 -11.27 8.03 4.54
N VAL A 29 -10.45 7.68 5.54
CA VAL A 29 -9.14 8.30 5.73
C VAL A 29 -8.19 7.80 4.65
N MET A 30 -7.52 8.74 3.96
CA MET A 30 -6.36 8.46 3.14
C MET A 30 -5.10 8.57 4.00
N ILE A 31 -4.28 7.52 3.99
CA ILE A 31 -2.98 7.48 4.63
C ILE A 31 -1.93 7.85 3.57
N ALA A 32 -1.27 8.99 3.76
CA ALA A 32 -0.21 9.48 2.87
C ALA A 32 1.18 9.24 3.51
N GLY A 33 2.05 8.54 2.80
CA GLY A 33 3.46 8.37 3.12
C GLY A 33 4.37 9.04 2.07
N PRO A 34 5.69 9.08 2.30
CA PRO A 34 6.63 9.62 1.32
C PRO A 34 6.63 8.77 0.05
N GLY A 35 6.01 9.28 -1.02
CA GLY A 35 5.95 8.64 -2.34
C GLY A 35 4.86 7.57 -2.51
N VAL A 36 3.97 7.38 -1.53
CA VAL A 36 2.89 6.38 -1.60
C VAL A 36 1.65 6.83 -0.84
N SER A 37 0.48 6.43 -1.31
CA SER A 37 -0.82 6.77 -0.72
C SER A 37 -1.74 5.56 -0.76
N ILE A 38 -2.39 5.27 0.36
CA ILE A 38 -3.32 4.14 0.50
C ILE A 38 -4.59 4.57 1.25
N CYS A 39 -5.75 4.14 0.78
CA CYS A 39 -7.02 4.40 1.46
C CYS A 39 -7.34 3.33 2.51
N SER A 40 -8.15 3.70 3.49
CA SER A 40 -8.58 2.82 4.60
C SER A 40 -9.20 1.49 4.13
N ASP A 41 -9.98 1.50 3.04
CA ASP A 41 -10.61 0.29 2.49
C ASP A 41 -9.57 -0.70 1.93
N CYS A 42 -8.59 -0.19 1.17
CA CYS A 42 -7.49 -1.01 0.65
C CYS A 42 -6.63 -1.58 1.79
N VAL A 43 -6.37 -0.80 2.85
CA VAL A 43 -5.67 -1.32 4.03
C VAL A 43 -6.42 -2.50 4.62
N LYS A 44 -7.74 -2.38 4.84
CA LYS A 44 -8.55 -3.45 5.42
C LYS A 44 -8.52 -4.71 4.57
N LEU A 45 -8.72 -4.57 3.25
CA LEU A 45 -8.65 -5.69 2.31
C LEU A 45 -7.28 -6.36 2.33
N CYS A 46 -6.18 -5.59 2.32
CA CYS A 46 -4.84 -6.14 2.42
C CYS A 46 -4.62 -6.88 3.74
N VAL A 47 -5.09 -6.33 4.86
CA VAL A 47 -4.98 -6.98 6.18
C VAL A 47 -5.75 -8.30 6.21
N ASP A 48 -6.98 -8.33 5.68
CA ASP A 48 -7.79 -9.55 5.62
C ASP A 48 -7.07 -10.64 4.79
N ILE A 49 -6.58 -10.30 3.59
CA ILE A 49 -5.84 -11.25 2.73
C ILE A 49 -4.58 -11.77 3.41
N VAL A 50 -3.78 -10.87 4.00
CA VAL A 50 -2.54 -11.27 4.69
C VAL A 50 -2.85 -12.17 5.87
N PHE A 51 -3.85 -11.84 6.67
CA PHE A 51 -4.19 -12.61 7.87
C PHE A 51 -4.77 -13.97 7.55
N GLU A 52 -5.58 -14.09 6.49
CA GLU A 52 -6.04 -15.38 5.97
C GLU A 52 -4.84 -16.24 5.53
N LYS A 53 -3.88 -15.66 4.79
CA LYS A 53 -2.65 -16.37 4.39
C LYS A 53 -1.78 -16.82 5.57
N PHE A 54 -1.75 -16.06 6.67
CA PHE A 54 -1.05 -16.46 7.89
C PHE A 54 -1.77 -17.59 8.64
N LYS A 55 -3.11 -17.63 8.61
CA LYS A 55 -3.91 -18.69 9.24
C LYS A 55 -3.92 -19.99 8.44
N GLU A 56 -3.81 -19.90 7.12
CA GLU A 56 -3.71 -21.04 6.21
C GLU A 56 -2.30 -21.69 6.23
N ALA A 57 -1.42 -21.30 7.14
CA ALA A 57 -0.18 -22.01 7.44
C ALA A 57 -0.34 -22.91 8.68
N PRO A 58 -0.89 -24.14 8.57
CA PRO A 58 -0.27 -25.23 9.31
C PRO A 58 1.11 -25.48 8.67
N GLY A 59 2.13 -25.78 9.48
CA GLY A 59 3.54 -25.75 9.06
C GLY A 59 3.89 -26.46 7.74
N GLU A 60 5.04 -26.04 7.19
CA GLU A 60 5.81 -26.72 6.14
C GLU A 60 5.18 -26.77 4.74
N GLN A 61 5.67 -25.91 3.85
CA GLN A 61 5.92 -26.32 2.46
C GLN A 61 7.38 -25.97 2.13
N SER A 62 8.17 -27.03 2.16
CA SER A 62 9.48 -27.30 1.55
C SER A 62 9.88 -26.41 0.37
N GLY A 63 11.19 -26.13 0.29
CA GLY A 63 11.82 -25.24 -0.69
C GLY A 63 11.74 -25.63 -2.16
N ASP A 64 11.98 -24.62 -3.00
CA ASP A 64 13.14 -24.51 -3.90
C ASP A 64 13.60 -23.04 -3.89
#